data_AF-A0A7C5T151-F1
#
_entry.id   AF-A0A7C5T151-F1
#
_cell.length_a   1.000
_cell.length_b   1.000
_cell.length_c   1.000
_cell.angle_alpha   90.00
_cell.angle_beta   90.00
_cell.angle_gamma   90.00
#
_symmetry.space_group_name_H-M   'P 1'
#
loop_
_entity.id
_entity.type
_entity.pdbx_description
1 polymer ?
#
loop_
_entity_poly.entity_id
_entity_poly.type
_entity_poly.pdbx_seq_one_letter_code
_entity_poly.pdbx_strand_id
1 'polypeptide(L)' 'GSVKPENAGDFLRLPEIQGALVGGASLDPQSFWRIAQAAIGGKPNG' A
#
# COMPACT_ATOMS: atom_id res chain seq x y z
N GLY A 1 2.88 -10.03 6.52
CA GLY A 1 3.20 -8.93 7.47
C GLY A 1 2.06 -7.92 7.50
N SER A 2 2.07 -6.96 8.43
CA SER A 2 1.05 -5.90 8.45
C SER A 2 1.37 -4.85 7.38
N VAL A 3 0.49 -4.75 6.38
CA VAL A 3 0.57 -3.76 5.30
C VAL A 3 -0.36 -2.61 5.65
N LYS A 4 0.20 -1.41 5.73
CA LYS A 4 -0.48 -0.18 6.12
C LYS A 4 -0.11 0.94 5.14
N PRO A 5 -0.92 2.01 5.04
CA PRO A 5 -0.58 3.14 4.17
C PRO A 5 0.82 3.71 4.40
N GLU A 6 1.29 3.71 5.66
CA GLU A 6 2.58 4.32 6.04
C GLU A 6 3.79 3.49 5.62
N ASN A 7 3.64 2.18 5.39
CA ASN A 7 4.75 1.26 5.09
C ASN A 7 4.62 0.55 3.74
N ALA A 8 3.45 0.60 3.11
CA ALA A 8 3.19 -0.11 1.85
C ALA A 8 4.15 0.33 0.74
N GLY A 9 4.50 1.62 0.70
CA GLY A 9 5.45 2.15 -0.28
C GLY A 9 6.85 1.58 -0.13
N ASP A 10 7.31 1.33 1.10
CA ASP A 10 8.65 0.78 1.35
C ASP A 10 8.75 -0.66 0.86
N PHE A 11 7.70 -1.46 1.10
CA PHE A 11 7.66 -2.85 0.65
C PHE A 11 7.42 -2.98 -0.86
N LEU A 12 6.44 -2.26 -1.41
CA LEU A 12 6.02 -2.41 -2.80
C LEU A 12 7.01 -1.84 -3.83
N ARG A 13 8.05 -1.14 -3.37
CA ARG A 13 9.18 -0.71 -4.20
C ARG A 13 10.29 -1.76 -4.31
N LEU A 14 10.28 -2.78 -3.46
CA LEU A 14 11.30 -3.84 -3.49
C LEU A 14 11.08 -4.73 -4.72
N PRO A 15 12.11 -4.98 -5.54
CA PRO A 15 11.97 -5.71 -6.80
C PRO A 15 11.49 -7.16 -6.62
N GLU A 16 11.80 -7.78 -5.48
CA GLU A 16 11.35 -9.13 -5.12
C GLU A 16 9.89 -9.19 -4.64
N ILE A 17 9.27 -8.05 -4.33
CA ILE A 17 7.88 -7.97 -3.85
C ILE A 17 6.96 -7.56 -5.00
N GLN A 18 6.18 -8.50 -5.53
CA GLN A 18 5.24 -8.25 -6.63
C GLN A 18 3.86 -7.76 -6.18
N GLY A 19 3.63 -7.59 -4.88
CA GLY A 19 2.34 -7.17 -4.34
C GLY A 19 2.21 -7.42 -2.85
N ALA A 20 1.01 -7.18 -2.30
CA ALA A 20 0.75 -7.34 -0.89
C ALA A 20 -0.67 -7.87 -0.64
N LEU A 21 -0.80 -8.85 0.28
CA LEU A 21 -2.09 -9.32 0.78
C LEU A 21 -2.48 -8.46 1.99
N VAL A 22 -3.41 -7.53 1.79
CA VAL A 22 -3.79 -6.52 2.79
C VAL A 22 -4.88 -7.07 3.72
N GLY A 23 -4.58 -7.10 5.02
CA GLY A 23 -5.52 -7.51 6.07
C GLY A 23 -6.50 -6.40 6.46
N GLY A 24 -6.61 -6.07 7.76
CA GLY A 24 -7.60 -5.11 8.27
C GLY A 24 -7.63 -3.73 7.60
N ALA A 25 -6.51 -3.26 7.03
CA ALA A 25 -6.47 -2.00 6.28
C ALA A 25 -7.28 -2.03 4.97
N SER A 26 -7.68 -3.22 4.49
CA SER A 26 -8.60 -3.37 3.35
C SER A 26 -10.06 -3.05 3.71
N LEU A 27 -10.41 -3.00 5.00
CA LEU A 27 -11.77 -2.74 5.48
C LEU A 27 -12.09 -1.24 5.55
N ASP A 28 -11.09 -0.38 5.43
CA ASP A 28 -11.23 1.07 5.35
C ASP A 28 -10.88 1.53 3.91
N PRO A 29 -11.86 2.07 3.14
CA PRO A 29 -11.63 2.42 1.74
C PRO A 29 -10.51 3.43 1.51
N GLN A 30 -10.35 4.41 2.41
CA GLN A 30 -9.30 5.43 2.27
C GLN A 30 -7.92 4.82 2.49
N SER A 31 -7.79 3.95 3.50
CA SER A 31 -6.57 3.22 3.81
C SER A 31 -6.20 2.30 2.65
N PHE A 32 -7.15 1.53 2.13
CA PHE A 32 -6.92 0.62 1.01
C PHE A 32 -6.52 1.38 -0.26
N TRP A 33 -7.17 2.52 -0.53
CA TRP A 33 -6.83 3.38 -1.65
C TRP A 33 -5.39 3.92 -1.55
N ARG A 34 -4.97 4.39 -0.38
CA ARG A 34 -3.58 4.87 -0.17
C ARG A 34 -2.54 3.77 -0.38
N ILE A 35 -2.85 2.53 0.01
CA ILE A 35 -1.99 1.37 -0.26
C ILE A 35 -1.89 1.09 -1.77
N ALA A 36 -3.02 1.15 -2.50
CA ALA A 36 -3.01 0.99 -3.95
C ALA A 36 -2.22 2.10 -4.66
N GLN A 37 -2.34 3.35 -4.20
CA GLN A 37 -1.55 4.47 -4.71
C GLN A 37 -0.04 4.27 -4.50
N ALA A 38 0.35 3.72 -3.34
CA ALA A 38 1.74 3.40 -3.06
C ALA A 38 2.32 2.38 -4.04
N ALA A 39 1.51 1.43 -4.53
CA ALA A 39 1.90 0.41 -5.51
C ALA A 39 2.26 0.98 -6.89
N ILE A 40 1.61 2.09 -7.29
CA ILE A 40 1.82 2.73 -8.61
C ILE A 40 2.83 3.88 -8.56
N GLY A 41 3.48 4.11 -7.40
CA GLY A 41 4.37 5.25 -7.21
C GLY A 41 3.67 6.62 -7.23
N GLY A 42 2.33 6.63 -7.19
CA GLY A 42 1.53 7.85 -7.18
C GLY A 42 1.73 8.56 -5.85
N LYS A 43 2.22 9.81 -5.88
CA LYS A 43 2.08 10.67 -4.69
C LYS A 43 0.57 10.78 -4.39
N PRO A 44 0.11 10.50 -3.16
CA PRO A 44 -1.29 10.75 -2.82
C PRO A 44 -1.54 12.24 -3.09
N ASN A 45 -2.51 12.54 -3.96
CA ASN A 45 -2.94 13.92 -4.19
C ASN A 45 -3.31 14.51 -2.82
N GLY A 46 -2.72 15.68 -2.53
CA GLY A 46 -2.84 16.36 -1.24
C GLY A 46 -4.27 16.62 -0.81
#